data_AF-A0A9D1DXG1-F1
#
_entry.id   AF-A0A9D1DXG1-F1
#
_cell.length_a   1.000
_cell.length_b   1.000
_cell.length_c   1.000
_cell.angle_alpha   90.00
_cell.angle_beta   90.00
_cell.angle_gamma   90.00
#
_symmetry.space_group_name_H-M   'P 1'
#
loop_
_entity.id
_entity.type
_entity.pdbx_description
1 polymer ?
#
loop_
_entity_poly.entity_id
_entity_poly.type
_entity_poly.pdbx_seq_one_letter_code
_entity_poly.pdbx_strand_id
1 'polypeptide(L)'
;MESICGVFDCSQCEAEEACGGCRASCGRPFGGQCIAAETIKAGGREAYDRLQKELTEAFNALGIPGLKVEGLNLLSGSYVNLSYPLPSGQTVQFLKDKDIYLGSQIEVPGQERCYGIVTDGSFLLVCSYGCGGSDPEIVCYKKLVTET
;
A
#
# COMPACT_ATOMS: atom_id res chain seq x y z
N MET A 1 -6.98 -21.69 -0.86
CA MET A 1 -7.37 -20.80 0.25
C MET A 1 -8.29 -19.71 -0.28
N GLU A 2 -9.46 -19.45 0.31
CA GLU A 2 -10.37 -18.39 -0.18
C GLU A 2 -10.01 -17.01 0.37
N SER A 3 -9.85 -16.03 -0.53
CA SER A 3 -9.62 -14.63 -0.16
C SER A 3 -10.94 -13.89 0.09
N ILE A 4 -10.94 -12.93 1.01
CA ILE A 4 -12.11 -12.06 1.25
C ILE A 4 -12.28 -11.05 0.11
N CYS A 5 -11.17 -10.57 -0.46
CA CYS A 5 -11.19 -9.55 -1.51
C CYS A 5 -11.51 -10.12 -2.90
N GLY A 6 -11.25 -11.40 -3.14
CA GLY A 6 -11.37 -12.01 -4.46
C GLY A 6 -10.39 -11.45 -5.50
N VAL A 7 -9.34 -10.73 -5.06
CA VAL A 7 -8.36 -10.06 -5.94
C VAL A 7 -7.14 -10.93 -6.19
N PHE A 8 -6.64 -11.60 -5.15
CA PHE A 8 -5.46 -12.45 -5.25
C PHE A 8 -5.84 -13.92 -5.34
N ASP A 9 -5.17 -14.62 -6.26
CA ASP A 9 -5.07 -16.08 -6.20
C ASP A 9 -4.06 -16.47 -5.13
N CYS A 10 -4.56 -16.85 -3.96
CA CYS A 10 -3.73 -17.25 -2.83
C CYS A 10 -3.04 -18.60 -3.02
N SER A 11 -3.32 -19.35 -4.10
CA SER A 11 -2.73 -20.69 -4.33
C SER A 11 -1.27 -20.67 -4.79
N GLN A 12 -0.75 -19.51 -5.21
CA GLN A 12 0.63 -19.33 -5.67
C GLN A 12 1.38 -18.28 -4.85
N CYS A 13 0.88 -17.97 -3.65
CA CYS A 13 1.47 -16.93 -2.82
C CYS A 13 2.69 -17.49 -2.06
N GLU A 14 3.86 -16.90 -2.27
CA GLU A 14 5.09 -17.27 -1.56
C GLU A 14 5.00 -17.11 -0.03
N ALA A 15 4.04 -16.31 0.44
CA ALA A 15 3.79 -16.10 1.87
C ALA A 15 2.77 -17.10 2.48
N GLU A 16 2.44 -18.20 1.79
CA GLU A 16 1.42 -19.17 2.22
C GLU A 16 1.68 -19.73 3.62
N GLU A 17 2.92 -20.10 3.94
CA GLU A 17 3.27 -20.70 5.25
C GLU A 17 2.99 -19.77 6.43
N ALA A 18 3.19 -18.45 6.24
CA ALA A 18 2.95 -17.43 7.26
C ALA A 18 1.51 -16.88 7.22
N CYS A 19 0.71 -17.25 6.21
CA CYS A 19 -0.64 -16.75 5.99
C CYS A 19 -1.66 -17.60 6.76
N GLY A 20 -2.23 -17.03 7.83
CA GLY A 20 -3.33 -17.66 8.58
C GLY A 20 -4.67 -17.72 7.81
N GLY A 21 -4.71 -17.21 6.58
CA GLY A 21 -5.87 -17.21 5.69
C GLY A 21 -6.94 -16.17 6.05
N CYS A 22 -7.48 -15.51 5.03
CA CYS A 22 -8.39 -14.38 5.21
C CYS A 22 -9.66 -14.74 6.01
N ARG A 23 -10.29 -15.89 5.75
CA ARG A 23 -11.51 -16.28 6.49
C ARG A 23 -11.21 -16.65 7.94
N ALA A 24 -10.19 -17.49 8.18
CA ALA A 24 -9.86 -17.98 9.52
C ALA A 24 -9.32 -16.88 10.44
N SER A 25 -8.62 -15.89 9.89
CA SER A 25 -8.08 -14.73 10.63
C SER A 25 -9.02 -13.52 10.68
N CYS A 26 -10.25 -13.64 10.19
CA CYS A 26 -11.15 -12.50 10.04
C CYS A 26 -10.50 -11.31 9.30
N GLY A 27 -9.85 -11.58 8.17
CA GLY A 27 -9.25 -10.58 7.29
C GLY A 27 -7.87 -10.10 7.73
N ARG A 28 -7.21 -10.83 8.63
CA ARG A 28 -5.89 -10.48 9.19
C ARG A 28 -4.88 -11.59 8.92
N PRO A 29 -4.57 -11.91 7.65
CA PRO A 29 -3.80 -13.10 7.28
C PRO A 29 -2.43 -13.18 7.96
N PHE A 30 -1.79 -12.04 8.25
CA PHE A 30 -0.50 -11.95 8.94
C PHE A 30 -0.60 -11.37 10.37
N GLY A 31 -1.82 -11.24 10.89
CA GLY A 31 -2.13 -10.67 12.21
C GLY A 31 -2.27 -9.15 12.26
N GLY A 32 -1.94 -8.43 11.19
CA GLY A 32 -2.19 -6.99 11.04
C GLY A 32 -3.51 -6.66 10.34
N GLN A 33 -3.76 -5.39 10.10
CA GLN A 33 -4.95 -4.89 9.40
C GLN A 33 -4.84 -5.14 7.90
N CYS A 34 -5.99 -5.25 7.22
CA CYS A 34 -6.04 -5.31 5.77
C CYS A 34 -7.11 -4.36 5.27
N ILE A 35 -6.69 -3.30 4.60
CA ILE A 35 -7.58 -2.24 4.10
C ILE A 35 -8.71 -2.81 3.23
N ALA A 36 -8.43 -3.80 2.36
CA ALA A 36 -9.46 -4.44 1.55
C ALA A 36 -10.44 -5.24 2.41
N ALA A 37 -9.95 -6.06 3.34
CA ALA A 37 -10.82 -6.89 4.16
C ALA A 37 -11.71 -6.04 5.08
N GLU A 38 -11.16 -4.98 5.68
CA GLU A 38 -11.92 -4.06 6.53
C GLU A 38 -12.99 -3.31 5.73
N THR A 39 -12.63 -2.78 4.56
CA THR A 39 -13.57 -2.04 3.70
C THR A 39 -14.70 -2.94 3.18
N ILE A 40 -14.36 -4.15 2.71
CA ILE A 40 -15.35 -5.10 2.19
C ILE A 40 -16.30 -5.59 3.28
N LYS A 41 -15.80 -5.77 4.51
CA LYS A 41 -16.66 -6.12 5.64
C LYS A 41 -17.60 -5.00 6.02
N ALA A 42 -17.14 -3.75 5.97
CA ALA A 42 -17.94 -2.60 6.36
C ALA A 42 -19.00 -2.22 5.31
N GLY A 43 -18.69 -2.32 4.02
CA GLY A 43 -19.56 -1.80 2.95
C GLY A 43 -19.62 -2.64 1.67
N GLY A 44 -19.11 -3.87 1.69
CA GLY A 44 -19.10 -4.77 0.54
C GLY A 44 -18.09 -4.39 -0.54
N ARG A 45 -18.16 -5.11 -1.66
CA ARG A 45 -17.24 -4.92 -2.80
C ARG A 45 -17.34 -3.53 -3.42
N GLU A 46 -18.54 -2.98 -3.52
CA GLU A 46 -18.75 -1.64 -4.07
C GLU A 46 -18.06 -0.55 -3.24
N ALA A 47 -18.01 -0.69 -1.91
CA ALA A 47 -17.27 0.25 -1.06
C ALA A 47 -15.76 0.19 -1.32
N TYR A 48 -15.23 -1.00 -1.55
CA TYR A 48 -13.81 -1.18 -1.91
C TYR A 48 -13.48 -0.60 -3.30
N ASP A 49 -14.36 -0.81 -4.28
CA ASP A 49 -14.16 -0.25 -5.63
C ASP A 49 -14.22 1.28 -5.63
N ARG A 50 -15.11 1.89 -4.80
CA ARG A 50 -15.12 3.34 -4.57
C ARG A 50 -13.84 3.82 -3.90
N LEU A 51 -13.40 3.15 -2.85
CA LEU A 51 -12.16 3.49 -2.13
C LEU A 51 -10.93 3.46 -3.05
N GLN A 52 -10.82 2.44 -3.91
CA GLN A 52 -9.77 2.32 -4.94
C GLN A 52 -9.73 3.56 -5.85
N LYS A 53 -10.89 3.99 -6.35
CA LYS A 53 -11.00 5.17 -7.21
C LYS A 53 -10.63 6.45 -6.47
N GLU A 54 -11.19 6.66 -5.28
CA GLU A 54 -10.93 7.84 -4.45
C GLU A 54 -9.45 7.99 -4.09
N LEU A 55 -8.79 6.90 -3.67
CA LEU A 55 -7.37 6.94 -3.33
C LEU A 55 -6.49 7.15 -4.55
N THR A 56 -6.84 6.54 -5.70
CA THR A 56 -6.14 6.77 -6.97
C THR A 56 -6.21 8.24 -7.40
N GLU A 57 -7.40 8.84 -7.33
CA GLU A 57 -7.60 10.27 -7.59
C GLU A 57 -6.83 11.13 -6.57
N ALA A 58 -6.83 10.75 -5.29
CA ALA A 58 -6.12 11.48 -4.24
C ALA A 58 -4.60 11.50 -4.45
N PHE A 59 -3.98 10.40 -4.90
CA PHE A 59 -2.57 10.38 -5.27
C PHE A 59 -2.28 11.28 -6.49
N ASN A 60 -3.09 11.20 -7.54
CA ASN A 60 -2.93 12.03 -8.72
C ASN A 60 -3.11 13.53 -8.39
N ALA A 61 -3.99 13.86 -7.44
CA ALA A 61 -4.22 15.23 -6.97
C ALA A 61 -3.03 15.81 -6.16
N LEU A 62 -2.02 15.01 -5.80
CA LEU A 62 -0.79 15.53 -5.18
C LEU A 62 0.03 16.40 -6.15
N GLY A 63 -0.18 16.26 -7.46
CA GLY A 63 0.49 17.10 -8.47
C GLY A 63 2.00 16.86 -8.57
N ILE A 64 2.47 15.67 -8.17
CA ILE A 64 3.90 15.31 -8.22
C ILE A 64 4.29 15.06 -9.68
N PRO A 65 5.30 15.75 -10.23
CA PRO A 65 5.72 15.56 -11.61
C PRO A 65 6.14 14.12 -11.91
N GLY A 66 5.59 13.56 -13.00
CA GLY A 66 5.86 12.19 -13.43
C GLY A 66 5.10 11.10 -12.65
N LEU A 67 4.36 11.46 -11.59
CA LEU A 67 3.51 10.51 -10.88
C LEU A 67 2.12 10.46 -11.54
N LYS A 68 1.82 9.33 -12.18
CA LYS A 68 0.48 9.01 -12.69
C LYS A 68 0.06 7.64 -12.15
N VAL A 69 -1.02 7.62 -11.39
CA VAL A 69 -1.55 6.41 -10.76
C VAL A 69 -2.76 5.93 -11.54
N GLU A 70 -2.70 4.69 -12.02
CA GLU A 70 -3.77 4.06 -12.81
C GLU A 70 -4.56 3.01 -11.99
N GLY A 71 -3.97 2.52 -10.90
CA GLY A 71 -4.63 1.62 -9.97
C GLY A 71 -3.72 1.27 -8.79
N LEU A 72 -4.33 0.70 -7.75
CA LEU A 72 -3.63 0.29 -6.54
C LEU A 72 -3.70 -1.23 -6.36
N ASN A 73 -2.60 -1.80 -5.92
CA ASN A 73 -2.47 -3.22 -5.61
C ASN A 73 -2.47 -3.43 -4.10
N LEU A 74 -2.84 -4.63 -3.65
CA LEU A 74 -2.69 -5.02 -2.25
C LEU A 74 -1.25 -5.45 -2.01
N LEU A 75 -0.55 -4.73 -1.13
CA LEU A 75 0.86 -4.92 -0.85
C LEU A 75 1.07 -5.28 0.63
N SER A 76 1.87 -6.31 0.90
CA SER A 76 2.27 -6.66 2.26
C SER A 76 3.20 -5.60 2.82
N GLY A 77 2.91 -5.10 4.02
CA GLY A 77 3.79 -4.18 4.74
C GLY A 77 5.21 -4.72 4.83
N SER A 78 5.39 -6.02 5.11
CA SER A 78 6.70 -6.65 5.18
C SER A 78 7.54 -6.53 3.91
N TYR A 79 6.90 -6.31 2.76
CA TYR A 79 7.58 -6.16 1.47
C TYR A 79 7.87 -4.68 1.13
N VAL A 80 6.98 -3.77 1.52
CA VAL A 80 7.05 -2.35 1.11
C VAL A 80 7.45 -1.37 2.23
N ASN A 81 7.70 -1.87 3.44
CA ASN A 81 8.10 -1.04 4.59
C ASN A 81 9.58 -0.64 4.54
N LEU A 82 9.92 0.22 3.59
CA LEU A 82 11.27 0.70 3.40
C LEU A 82 11.74 1.56 4.60
N SER A 83 13.05 1.53 4.83
CA SER A 83 13.72 2.29 5.88
C SER A 83 14.27 3.60 5.31
N TYR A 84 13.62 4.72 5.62
CA TYR A 84 13.91 6.03 5.02
C TYR A 84 14.95 6.81 5.85
N PRO A 85 16.12 7.16 5.29
CA PRO A 85 17.05 8.09 5.92
C PRO A 85 16.47 9.51 5.94
N LEU A 86 16.58 10.17 7.09
CA LEU A 86 16.17 11.56 7.29
C LEU A 86 17.40 12.48 7.40
N PRO A 87 17.28 13.78 7.07
CA PRO A 87 18.37 14.74 7.23
C PRO A 87 18.94 14.85 8.65
N SER A 88 18.18 14.44 9.67
CA SER A 88 18.65 14.35 11.07
C SER A 88 19.65 13.22 11.31
N GLY A 89 19.92 12.37 10.32
CA GLY A 89 20.73 11.16 10.46
C GLY A 89 19.96 9.97 11.05
N GLN A 90 18.68 10.14 11.36
CA GLN A 90 17.81 9.04 11.79
C GLN A 90 17.26 8.28 10.60
N THR A 91 16.91 7.02 10.81
CA THR A 91 16.19 6.19 9.84
C THR A 91 14.83 5.84 10.42
N VAL A 92 13.78 5.94 9.61
CA VAL A 92 12.40 5.68 10.04
C VAL A 92 11.66 4.75 9.09
N GLN A 93 10.74 3.97 9.65
CA GLN A 93 9.75 3.18 8.92
C GLN A 93 8.35 3.74 9.24
N PHE A 94 7.48 3.79 8.24
CA PHE A 94 6.13 4.34 8.39
C PHE A 94 5.05 3.27 8.50
N LEU A 95 5.33 2.07 7.99
CA LEU A 95 4.35 0.99 7.86
C LEU A 95 4.58 -0.05 8.96
N LYS A 96 3.63 -0.97 9.08
CA LYS A 96 3.73 -2.16 9.92
C LYS A 96 3.82 -3.38 9.04
N ASP A 97 4.79 -4.25 9.32
CA ASP A 97 5.08 -5.40 8.46
C ASP A 97 3.91 -6.39 8.33
N LYS A 98 3.02 -6.43 9.33
CA LYS A 98 1.88 -7.34 9.39
C LYS A 98 0.62 -6.80 8.69
N ASP A 99 0.60 -5.52 8.33
CA ASP A 99 -0.55 -4.88 7.69
C ASP A 99 -0.51 -5.06 6.16
N ILE A 100 -1.67 -5.04 5.53
CA ILE A 100 -1.84 -5.04 4.06
C ILE A 100 -2.36 -3.68 3.63
N TYR A 101 -1.61 -3.05 2.74
CA TYR A 101 -1.83 -1.69 2.24
C TYR A 101 -2.32 -1.69 0.79
N LEU A 102 -2.86 -0.56 0.34
CA LEU A 102 -2.98 -0.26 -1.08
C LEU A 102 -1.76 0.51 -1.56
N GLY A 103 -1.21 0.15 -2.71
CA GLY A 103 -0.04 0.83 -3.27
C GLY A 103 0.34 0.33 -4.65
N SER A 104 1.31 1.00 -5.27
CA SER A 104 1.85 0.64 -6.58
C SER A 104 3.28 1.16 -6.75
N GLN A 105 4.03 0.54 -7.66
CA GLN A 105 5.25 1.11 -8.23
C GLN A 105 4.90 1.84 -9.52
N ILE A 106 5.49 3.02 -9.73
CA ILE A 106 5.33 3.82 -10.94
C ILE A 106 6.73 4.12 -11.50
N GLU A 107 7.01 3.55 -12.67
CA GLU A 107 8.22 3.85 -13.42
C GLU A 107 8.12 5.23 -14.06
N VAL A 108 9.19 6.02 -13.98
CA VAL A 108 9.27 7.31 -14.66
C VAL A 108 10.16 7.16 -15.89
N PRO A 109 9.64 7.35 -17.11
CA PRO A 109 10.42 7.16 -18.33
C PRO A 109 11.71 7.98 -18.33
N GLY A 110 12.83 7.32 -18.62
CA GLY A 110 14.15 7.95 -18.66
C GLY A 110 14.80 8.18 -17.30
N GLN A 111 14.24 7.67 -16.21
CA GLN A 111 14.85 7.71 -14.88
C GLN A 111 15.21 6.29 -14.40
N GLU A 112 16.29 6.16 -13.64
CA GLU A 112 16.67 4.90 -12.98
C GLU A 112 15.81 4.62 -11.74
N ARG A 113 15.17 5.65 -11.19
CA ARG A 113 14.38 5.58 -9.96
C ARG A 113 12.90 5.47 -10.28
N CYS A 114 12.20 4.74 -9.42
CA CYS A 114 10.74 4.60 -9.47
C CYS A 114 10.10 5.40 -8.35
N TYR A 115 8.82 5.75 -8.51
CA TYR A 115 8.00 6.12 -7.38
C TYR A 115 7.38 4.87 -6.75
N GLY A 116 7.37 4.81 -5.43
CA GLY A 116 6.53 3.91 -4.65
C GLY A 116 5.44 4.68 -3.94
N ILE A 117 4.19 4.24 -4.07
CA ILE A 117 3.05 4.80 -3.35
C ILE A 117 2.42 3.77 -2.42
N VAL A 118 2.04 4.18 -1.21
CA VAL A 118 1.39 3.31 -0.22
C VAL A 118 0.37 4.09 0.62
N THR A 119 -0.75 3.46 0.96
CA THR A 119 -1.82 4.01 1.81
C THR A 119 -2.59 2.91 2.55
N ASP A 120 -3.06 3.21 3.76
CA ASP A 120 -4.07 2.44 4.49
C ASP A 120 -5.45 3.13 4.52
N GLY A 121 -5.62 4.20 3.74
CA GLY A 121 -6.81 5.06 3.75
C GLY A 121 -6.75 6.21 4.76
N SER A 122 -5.75 6.25 5.65
CA SER A 122 -5.54 7.35 6.62
C SER A 122 -4.39 8.29 6.24
N PHE A 123 -3.51 7.89 5.31
CA PHE A 123 -2.45 8.72 4.76
C PHE A 123 -2.12 8.32 3.32
N LEU A 124 -1.47 9.22 2.59
CA LEU A 124 -0.80 8.96 1.32
C LEU A 124 0.71 9.10 1.53
N LEU A 125 1.46 8.03 1.28
CA LEU A 125 2.92 8.04 1.27
C LEU A 125 3.39 7.89 -0.17
N VAL A 126 4.26 8.80 -0.61
CA VAL A 126 4.95 8.75 -1.90
C VAL A 126 6.45 8.80 -1.62
N CYS A 127 7.20 7.89 -2.20
CA CYS A 127 8.65 7.85 -2.12
C CYS A 127 9.26 7.63 -3.50
N SER A 128 10.54 7.96 -3.65
CA SER A 128 11.38 7.57 -4.78
C SER A 128 12.43 6.57 -4.30
N TYR A 129 12.75 5.56 -5.10
CA TYR A 129 13.78 4.58 -4.78
C TYR A 129 14.45 4.00 -6.03
N GLY A 130 15.65 3.45 -5.86
CA GLY A 130 16.39 2.70 -6.87
C GLY A 130 15.97 1.23 -6.95
N CYS A 131 16.69 0.45 -7.76
CA CYS A 131 16.38 -0.97 -8.00
C CYS A 131 16.21 -1.75 -6.68
N GLY A 132 15.14 -2.53 -6.57
CA GLY A 132 14.83 -3.32 -5.38
C GLY A 132 14.48 -2.52 -4.12
N GLY A 133 14.12 -1.23 -4.26
CA GLY A 133 13.79 -0.37 -3.12
C GLY A 133 15.01 0.28 -2.46
N SER A 134 16.16 0.33 -3.15
CA SER A 134 17.39 0.94 -2.63
C SER A 134 17.27 2.46 -2.49
N ASP A 135 18.06 3.02 -1.57
CA ASP A 135 18.20 4.47 -1.37
C ASP A 135 16.85 5.22 -1.34
N PRO A 136 15.90 4.80 -0.48
CA PRO A 136 14.54 5.32 -0.52
C PRO A 136 14.47 6.75 0.02
N GLU A 137 13.73 7.61 -0.66
CA GLU A 137 13.56 9.01 -0.31
C GLU A 137 12.08 9.36 -0.24
N ILE A 138 11.67 10.02 0.84
CA ILE A 138 10.28 10.46 0.99
C ILE A 138 10.06 11.68 0.08
N VAL A 139 9.08 11.57 -0.81
CA VAL A 139 8.66 12.66 -1.69
C VAL A 139 7.47 13.39 -1.08
N CYS A 140 6.51 12.65 -0.52
CA CYS A 140 5.33 13.21 0.13
C CYS A 140 4.81 12.28 1.21
N TYR A 141 4.41 12.85 2.35
CA TYR A 141 3.54 12.19 3.32
C TYR A 141 2.38 13.13 3.63
N LYS A 142 1.16 12.70 3.33
CA LYS A 142 -0.06 13.49 3.54
C LYS A 142 -1.08 12.68 4.33
N LYS A 143 -1.43 13.13 5.53
CA LYS A 143 -2.57 12.54 6.26
C LYS A 143 -3.89 12.86 5.56
N LEU A 144 -4.75 11.85 5.47
CA LEU A 144 -6.14 12.02 5.07
C LEU A 144 -6.95 12.24 6.35
N VAL A 145 -7.46 13.45 6.52
CA VAL A 145 -8.34 13.77 7.65
C VAL A 145 -9.75 13.40 7.23
N THR A 146 -10.36 12.44 7.92
CA THR A 146 -11.80 12.25 7.87
C THR A 146 -12.40 13.29 8.82
N GLU A 147 -13.17 14.24 8.27
CA GLU A 147 -13.99 15.11 9.12
C GLU A 147 -14.92 14.21 9.96
N THR A 148 -14.84 14.39 11.28
CA THR A 148 -15.52 13.57 12.28
C THR A 148 -16.87 14.17 12.62
#